data_AF-A0A495PZ55-F1
#
_entry.id   AF-A0A495PZ55-F1
#
_cell.length_a   1.000
_cell.length_b   1.000
_cell.length_c   1.000
_cell.angle_alpha   90.00
_cell.angle_beta   90.00
_cell.angle_gamma   90.00
#
_symmetry.space_group_name_H-M   'P 1'
#
loop_
_entity.id
_entity.type
_entity.pdbx_description
1 polymer ?
#
loop_
_entity_poly.entity_id
_entity_poly.type
_entity_poly.pdbx_seq_one_letter_code
_entity_poly.pdbx_strand_id
1 'polypeptide(L)' 'MPLQIGIPKDKQPTPEQEWGFTLWEFLLENKWYIFAIFLIVAIFLYSRNYMKKH' A
#
# COMPACT_ATOMS: atom_id res chain seq x y z
N MET A 1 37.86 -1.68 -33.04
CA MET A 1 36.79 -2.00 -32.07
C MET A 1 36.09 -0.70 -31.73
N PRO A 2 34.79 -0.50 -32.07
CA PRO A 2 34.14 0.76 -31.74
C PRO A 2 34.01 0.87 -30.22
N LEU A 3 34.40 2.03 -29.69
CA LEU A 3 34.25 2.41 -28.29
C LEU A 3 32.76 2.32 -27.92
N GLN A 4 32.41 1.43 -26.98
CA GLN A 4 31.10 1.44 -26.35
C GLN A 4 30.97 2.77 -25.57
N ILE A 5 30.35 3.75 -26.22
CA ILE A 5 29.93 5.01 -25.61
C ILE A 5 28.99 4.64 -24.47
N GLY A 6 29.40 5.01 -23.25
CA GLY A 6 28.91 4.51 -21.97
C GLY A 6 27.41 4.23 -21.93
N ILE A 7 27.06 2.95 -21.85
CA ILE A 7 25.76 2.58 -21.29
C ILE A 7 25.77 3.10 -19.84
N PRO A 8 24.87 4.01 -19.46
CA PRO A 8 24.81 4.49 -18.10
C PRO A 8 24.62 3.28 -17.19
N LYS A 9 25.49 3.14 -16.18
CA LYS A 9 25.35 2.08 -15.19
C LYS A 9 23.94 2.13 -14.63
N ASP A 10 23.32 0.97 -14.48
CA ASP A 10 22.00 0.87 -13.85
C ASP A 10 22.03 1.65 -12.54
N LYS A 11 21.21 2.70 -12.49
CA LYS A 11 21.08 3.53 -11.32
C LYS A 11 20.38 2.66 -10.27
N GLN A 12 20.90 2.65 -9.04
CA GLN A 12 20.18 2.00 -7.96
C GLN A 12 18.77 2.60 -7.88
N PRO A 13 17.73 1.75 -7.81
CA PRO A 13 16.36 2.25 -7.71
C PRO A 13 16.23 3.10 -6.45
N THR A 14 15.52 4.21 -6.56
CA THR A 14 15.11 4.95 -5.35
C THR A 14 14.08 4.12 -4.57
N PRO A 15 13.87 4.38 -3.27
CA PRO A 15 12.87 3.65 -2.48
C PRO A 15 11.47 3.66 -3.10
N GLU A 16 11.10 4.71 -3.84
CA GLU A 16 9.82 4.74 -4.57
C GLU A 16 9.81 3.83 -5.81
N GLN A 17 10.96 3.65 -6.45
CA GLN A 17 11.13 2.78 -7.63
C GLN A 17 11.25 1.30 -7.28
N GLU A 18 11.64 0.96 -6.04
CA GLU A 18 11.70 -0.43 -5.56
C GLU A 18 10.31 -1.08 -5.50
N TRP A 19 9.30 -0.32 -5.06
CA TRP A 19 7.95 -0.81 -4.84
C TRP A 19 6.99 -0.43 -5.98
N GLY A 20 7.36 0.59 -6.77
CA GLY A 20 6.55 1.09 -7.89
C GLY A 20 5.33 1.91 -7.45
N PHE A 21 5.21 2.24 -6.17
CA PHE A 21 4.18 3.12 -5.61
C PHE A 21 4.69 3.77 -4.32
N THR A 22 4.16 4.95 -4.00
CA THR A 22 4.32 5.56 -2.68
C THR A 22 3.22 5.09 -1.72
N LEU A 23 3.50 5.10 -0.42
CA LEU A 23 2.50 4.75 0.60
C LEU A 23 1.22 5.60 0.49
N TRP A 24 1.35 6.86 0.07
CA TRP A 24 0.21 7.75 -0.11
C TRP A 24 -0.67 7.36 -1.31
N GLU A 25 -0.06 7.03 -2.44
CA GLU A 25 -0.76 6.52 -3.62
C GLU A 25 -1.49 5.22 -3.29
N PHE A 26 -0.82 4.29 -2.59
CA PHE A 26 -1.43 3.04 -2.15
C PHE A 26 -2.69 3.28 -1.32
N LEU A 27 -2.65 4.21 -0.35
CA LEU A 27 -3.79 4.52 0.50
C LEU A 27 -4.94 5.17 -0.29
N LEU A 28 -4.63 6.09 -1.20
CA LEU A 28 -5.65 6.78 -2.02
C LEU A 28 -6.33 5.84 -3.00
N GLU A 29 -5.57 4.99 -3.68
CA GLU A 29 -6.09 4.01 -4.63
C GLU A 29 -6.93 2.93 -3.94
N ASN A 30 -6.54 2.53 -2.73
CA ASN A 30 -7.19 1.46 -1.98
C ASN A 30 -8.18 1.96 -0.92
N LYS A 31 -8.58 3.23 -0.96
CA LYS A 31 -9.44 3.86 0.07
C LYS A 31 -10.74 3.09 0.37
N TRP A 32 -11.34 2.48 -0.66
CA TRP A 32 -12.58 1.72 -0.52
C TRP A 32 -12.37 0.37 0.16
N TYR A 33 -11.25 -0.31 -0.13
CA TYR A 33 -10.88 -1.55 0.56
C TYR A 33 -10.57 -1.28 2.03
N ILE A 34 -9.84 -0.19 2.31
CA ILE A 34 -9.57 0.25 3.68
C ILE A 34 -10.88 0.54 4.42
N PHE A 35 -11.80 1.27 3.79
CA PHE A 35 -13.12 1.54 4.34
C PHE A 35 -13.93 0.26 4.64
N ALA A 36 -13.91 -0.72 3.73
CA ALA A 36 -14.57 -2.00 3.93
C ALA A 36 -14.00 -2.77 5.13
N ILE A 37 -12.67 -2.79 5.29
CA ILE A 37 -12.01 -3.40 6.45
C ILE A 37 -12.46 -2.69 7.74
N PHE A 38 -12.45 -1.35 7.75
CA PHE A 38 -12.92 -0.58 8.89
C PHE A 38 -14.38 -0.90 9.26
N LEU A 39 -15.25 -1.03 8.26
CA LEU A 39 -16.66 -1.35 8.46
C LEU A 39 -16.83 -2.76 9.06
N ILE A 40 -16.09 -3.75 8.57
CA ILE A 40 -16.11 -5.12 9.13
C ILE A 40 -15.64 -5.10 10.59
N VAL A 41 -14.55 -4.41 10.90
CA VAL A 41 -14.04 -4.28 12.27
C VAL A 41 -15.06 -3.58 13.17
N ALA A 42 -15.70 -2.51 12.69
CA ALA A 42 -16.72 -1.79 13.44
C ALA A 42 -17.93 -2.67 13.75
N ILE A 43 -18.43 -3.43 12.77
CA ILE A 43 -19.53 -4.39 12.97
C ILE A 43 -19.12 -5.47 13.98
N PHE A 44 -17.91 -6.02 13.83
CA PHE A 44 -17.41 -7.05 14.74
C PHE A 44 -17.34 -6.53 16.19
N LEU A 45 -16.80 -5.33 16.40
CA LEU A 45 -16.71 -4.72 17.72
C LEU A 45 -18.09 -4.37 18.29
N TYR A 46 -19.00 -3.86 17.46
CA TYR A 46 -20.38 -3.59 17.84
C TYR A 46 -21.09 -4.87 18.31
N SER A 47 -21.03 -5.92 17.49
CA SER A 47 -21.60 -7.23 17.82
C SER A 47 -20.99 -7.82 19.10
N ARG A 48 -19.66 -7.74 19.24
CA ARG A 48 -18.97 -8.19 20.45
C ARG A 48 -19.41 -7.42 21.69
N ASN A 49 -19.57 -6.11 21.61
CA ASN A 49 -20.02 -5.30 22.74
C ASN A 49 -21.51 -5.55 23.06
N TYR A 50 -22.34 -5.80 22.04
CA TYR A 50 -23.72 -6.20 22.21
C TYR A 50 -23.83 -7.53 22.97
N MET A 51 -23.06 -8.55 22.58
CA MET A 51 -23.00 -9.86 23.25
C MET A 51 -22.41 -9.81 24.67
N LYS A 52 -21.65 -8.77 25.02
CA LYS A 52 -21.16 -8.59 26.40
C LYS A 52 -22.18 -7.91 27.31
N LYS A 53 -23.17 -7.22 26.73
CA LYS A 53 -24.15 -6.42 27.46
C LYS A 53 -25.45 -7.19 27.75
N HIS A 54 -25.70 -8.26 27.00
CA HIS A 54 -26.81 -9.19 27.16
C HIS A 54 -26.29 -10.57 27.55
#